data_AF-A0A7C7BU04-F1
#
_entry.id   AF-A0A7C7BU04-F1
#
_cell.length_a   1.000
_cell.length_b   1.000
_cell.length_c   1.000
_cell.angle_alpha   90.00
_cell.angle_beta   90.00
_cell.angle_gamma   90.00
#
_symmetry.space_group_name_H-M   'P 1'
#
loop_
_entity.id
_entity.type
_entity.pdbx_description
1 polymer ?
#
loop_
_entity_poly.entity_id
_entity_poly.type
_entity_poly.pdbx_seq_one_letter_code
_entity_poly.pdbx_strand_id
1 'polypeptide(L)' 'MLKFSANISMMFGEEENPIKRMQLAKNAGFGAVEYLFIYDMSLDDLDRESDNVGVEWSVIN' A
#
# COMPACT_ATOMS: atom_id res chain seq x y z
N MET A 1 11.99 14.54 -10.60
CA MET A 1 11.20 13.48 -11.24
C MET A 1 9.93 13.30 -10.42
N LEU A 2 8.79 13.01 -11.06
CA LEU A 2 7.54 12.79 -10.32
C LEU A 2 7.64 11.52 -9.48
N LYS A 3 7.08 11.54 -8.27
CA LYS A 3 6.94 10.37 -7.41
C LYS A 3 5.49 9.92 -7.49
N PHE A 4 5.25 8.73 -8.04
CA PHE A 4 3.91 8.17 -8.17
C PHE A 4 3.60 7.25 -7.00
N SER A 5 2.34 7.29 -6.55
CA SER A 5 1.78 6.40 -5.54
C SER A 5 0.77 5.46 -6.18
N ALA A 6 0.74 4.21 -5.74
CA ALA A 6 -0.30 3.26 -6.14
C ALA A 6 -1.50 3.36 -5.20
N ASN A 7 -2.68 3.65 -5.75
CA ASN A 7 -3.93 3.56 -5.01
C ASN A 7 -4.37 2.09 -4.91
N ILE A 8 -4.01 1.42 -3.81
CA ILE A 8 -4.27 -0.01 -3.60
C ILE A 8 -5.72 -0.30 -3.19
N SER A 9 -6.57 0.73 -3.06
CA SER A 9 -8.04 0.55 -3.02
C SER A 9 -8.62 0.26 -4.39
N MET A 10 -8.01 0.80 -5.45
CA MET A 10 -8.51 0.71 -6.82
C MET A 10 -7.65 -0.21 -7.71
N MET A 11 -6.36 -0.33 -7.41
CA MET A 11 -5.40 -1.17 -8.13
C MET A 11 -5.17 -2.49 -7.40
N PHE A 12 -4.72 -3.52 -8.14
CA PHE A 12 -4.44 -4.85 -7.61
C PHE A 12 -5.65 -5.50 -6.90
N GLY A 13 -6.85 -5.21 -7.41
CA GLY A 13 -8.12 -5.67 -6.85
C GLY A 13 -8.34 -7.18 -6.96
N GLU A 14 -7.52 -7.88 -7.75
CA GLU A 14 -7.50 -9.34 -7.85
C GLU A 14 -6.97 -10.02 -6.58
N GLU A 15 -6.23 -9.29 -5.74
CA GLU A 15 -5.76 -9.77 -4.44
C GLU A 15 -6.65 -9.22 -3.31
N GLU A 16 -7.18 -10.07 -2.44
CA GLU A 16 -8.08 -9.63 -1.37
C GLU A 16 -7.33 -8.98 -0.20
N ASN A 17 -6.08 -9.38 0.05
CA ASN A 17 -5.29 -8.87 1.17
C ASN A 17 -4.57 -7.55 0.83
N PRO A 18 -4.88 -6.41 1.50
CA PRO A 18 -4.25 -5.12 1.21
C PRO A 18 -2.73 -5.12 1.42
N ILE A 19 -2.22 -5.91 2.36
CA ILE A 19 -0.77 -6.05 2.60
C ILE A 19 -0.09 -6.65 1.37
N LYS A 20 -0.70 -7.67 0.76
CA LYS A 20 -0.15 -8.26 -0.47
C LYS A 20 -0.25 -7.29 -1.65
N ARG A 21 -1.26 -6.40 -1.68
CA ARG A 21 -1.33 -5.32 -2.69
C ARG A 21 -0.15 -4.35 -2.59
N MET A 22 0.37 -4.07 -1.40
CA MET A 22 1.61 -3.29 -1.25
C MET A 22 2.80 -3.97 -1.93
N GLN A 23 2.94 -5.29 -1.77
CA GLN A 23 4.00 -6.05 -2.44
C GLN A 23 3.85 -6.03 -3.96
N LEU A 24 2.62 -6.13 -4.47
CA LEU A 24 2.34 -6.01 -5.90
C LEU A 24 2.70 -4.61 -6.43
N ALA A 25 2.39 -3.56 -5.67
CA ALA A 25 2.78 -2.19 -6.00
C ALA A 25 4.31 -2.03 -6.04
N LYS A 26 5.02 -2.58 -5.05
CA LYS A 26 6.49 -2.59 -5.03
C LYS A 26 7.08 -3.29 -6.26
N ASN A 27 6.54 -4.45 -6.61
CA ASN A 27 6.97 -5.23 -7.78
C ASN A 27 6.71 -4.49 -9.10
N ALA A 28 5.67 -3.65 -9.15
CA ALA A 28 5.36 -2.78 -10.27
C ALA A 28 6.21 -1.49 -10.33
N GLY A 29 7.11 -1.28 -9.35
CA GLY A 29 8.04 -0.16 -9.31
C GLY A 29 7.56 1.06 -8.53
N PHE A 30 6.44 0.97 -7.81
CA PHE A 30 5.99 2.05 -6.94
C PHE A 30 6.85 2.10 -5.67
N GLY A 31 7.19 3.33 -5.27
CA GLY A 31 7.87 3.60 -3.99
C GLY A 31 6.91 3.95 -2.86
N ALA A 32 5.64 4.24 -3.17
CA ALA A 32 4.63 4.61 -2.21
C ALA A 32 3.25 4.05 -2.57
N VAL A 33 2.39 3.92 -1.57
CA VAL A 33 1.00 3.49 -1.69
C VAL A 33 0.05 4.46 -1.01
N GLU A 34 -1.22 4.40 -1.39
CA GLU A 34 -2.33 5.05 -0.71
C GLU A 34 -3.53 4.11 -0.59
N TYR A 35 -4.29 4.24 0.50
CA TYR A 35 -5.45 3.39 0.77
C TYR A 35 -6.58 4.20 1.43
N LEU A 36 -7.81 4.01 0.95
CA LEU A 36 -8.96 4.83 1.33
C LEU A 36 -9.53 4.49 2.71
N PHE A 37 -9.66 3.22 3.08
CA PHE A 37 -10.36 2.83 4.31
C PHE A 37 -9.58 1.73 5.02
N ILE A 38 -9.09 2.03 6.22
CA ILE A 38 -8.30 1.10 7.05
C ILE A 38 -8.98 0.77 8.39
N TYR A 39 -10.29 1.02 8.52
CA TYR A 39 -11.00 0.98 9.80
C TYR A 39 -10.92 -0.37 10.53
N ASP A 40 -10.74 -1.46 9.78
CA ASP A 40 -10.63 -2.82 10.31
C ASP A 40 -9.18 -3.32 10.41
N MET A 41 -8.19 -2.43 10.23
CA MET A 41 -6.76 -2.77 10.21
C MET A 41 -6.00 -2.08 11.35
N SER A 42 -4.99 -2.77 11.89
CA SER A 42 -4.07 -2.19 12.87
C SER A 42 -3.07 -1.27 12.18
N LEU A 43 -2.94 -0.03 12.66
CA LEU A 43 -1.93 0.92 12.17
C LEU A 43 -0.50 0.38 12.37
N ASP A 44 -0.24 -0.28 13.50
CA ASP A 44 1.07 -0.87 13.79
C ASP A 44 1.41 -2.02 12.81
N ASP A 45 0.39 -2.76 12.38
CA ASP A 45 0.58 -3.79 11.36
C ASP A 45 0.81 -3.16 10.00
N LEU A 46 0.06 -2.11 9.64
CA LEU A 46 0.25 -1.41 8.37
C LEU A 46 1.65 -0.79 8.25
N ASP A 47 2.14 -0.17 9.31
CA ASP A 47 3.48 0.43 9.38
C ASP A 47 4.56 -0.65 9.23
N ARG A 48 4.50 -1.69 10.07
CA ARG A 48 5.44 -2.82 10.03
C ARG A 48 5.47 -3.50 8.66
N GLU A 49 4.31 -3.76 8.08
CA GLU A 49 4.25 -4.44 6.78
C GLU A 49 4.69 -3.54 5.63
N SER A 50 4.42 -2.22 5.68
CA SER A 50 4.96 -1.29 4.69
C SER A 50 6.49 -1.20 4.72
N ASP A 51 7.08 -1.24 5.92
CA ASP A 51 8.52 -1.31 6.12
C ASP A 51 9.11 -2.62 5.58
N ASN A 52 8.47 -3.75 5.87
CA ASN A 52 8.88 -5.08 5.37
C ASN A 52 8.89 -5.14 3.83
N VAL A 53 7.88 -4.54 3.19
CA VAL A 53 7.76 -4.47 1.73
C VAL A 53 8.71 -3.42 1.12
N GLY A 54 9.03 -2.38 1.89
CA GLY A 54 9.85 -1.25 1.45
C GLY A 54 9.08 -0.27 0.56
N VAL A 55 7.86 0.09 0.97
CA VAL A 55 7.05 1.16 0.38
C VAL A 55 6.66 2.19 1.44
N GLU A 56 6.52 3.45 1.05
CA GLU A 56 6.04 4.52 1.94
C GLU A 56 4.51 4.69 1.85
N TRP A 57 3.90 5.22 2.90
CA TRP A 57 2.52 5.70 2.85
C TRP A 57 2.46 7.15 2.39
N SER A 58 1.74 7.39 1.30
CA SER A 58 1.51 8.75 0.80
C SER A 58 0.23 9.38 1.35
N VAL A 59 -0.84 8.59 1.44
CA VAL A 59 -2.15 8.99 1.98
C VAL A 59 -2.86 7.78 2.58
N ILE A 60 -3.47 7.97 3.75
CA ILE A 60 -4.45 7.07 4.37
C ILE A 60 -5.66 7.93 4.77
N ASN A 61 -6.88 7.46 4.51
CA ASN A 61 -8.12 8.11 4.98
C ASN A 61 -8.87 7.27 6.03
#